data_AF-A0A966W2D7-F1
#
_entry.id   AF-A0A966W2D7-F1
#
_cell.length_a   1.000
_cell.length_b   1.000
_cell.length_c   1.000
_cell.angle_alpha   90.00
_cell.angle_beta   90.00
_cell.angle_gamma   90.00
#
_symmetry.space_group_name_H-M   'P 1'
#
loop_
_entity.id
_entity.type
_entity.pdbx_description
1 polymer ?
#
loop_
_entity_poly.entity_id
_entity_poly.type
_entity_poly.pdbx_seq_one_letter_code
_entity_poly.pdbx_strand_id
1 'polypeptide(L)' 'MNTGSLALDAEALYLELRRGVQALLTTNTRLVGVTSGGAWLAERLQRDLKLPGEAGAISS' A
#
# COMPACT_ATOMS: atom_id res chain seq x y z
N MET A 1 -3.45 27.19 -4.87
CA MET A 1 -2.90 25.85 -4.55
C MET A 1 -3.76 24.85 -5.29
N ASN A 2 -3.26 24.28 -6.40
CA ASN A 2 -4.05 23.42 -7.28
C ASN A 2 -3.96 21.96 -6.81
N THR A 3 -4.81 21.60 -5.85
CA THR A 3 -4.90 20.25 -5.26
C THR A 3 -5.39 19.18 -6.25
N GLY A 4 -5.84 19.55 -7.46
CA GLY A 4 -6.42 18.62 -8.43
C GLY A 4 -5.44 17.91 -9.38
N SER A 5 -4.17 18.34 -9.47
CA SER A 5 -3.24 17.80 -10.48
C SER A 5 -2.40 16.61 -10.00
N LEU A 6 -2.31 16.34 -8.69
CA LEU A 6 -1.64 15.16 -8.14
C LEU A 6 -2.47 13.86 -8.32
N ALA A 7 -3.74 13.99 -8.69
CA ALA A 7 -4.71 12.89 -8.70
C ALA A 7 -4.74 12.05 -10.00
N LEU A 8 -3.85 12.30 -10.97
CA LEU A 8 -3.88 11.61 -12.28
C LEU A 8 -2.79 10.54 -12.47
N ASP A 9 -1.83 10.41 -11.56
CA ASP A 9 -0.81 9.36 -11.62
C ASP A 9 -0.94 8.41 -10.41
N ALA A 10 -1.68 7.32 -10.64
CA ALA A 10 -1.87 6.27 -9.65
C ALA A 10 -0.55 5.59 -9.24
N GLU A 11 0.45 5.55 -10.13
CA GLU A 11 1.74 4.97 -9.83
C GLU A 11 2.58 5.90 -8.96
N ALA A 12 2.56 7.22 -9.22
CA ALA A 12 3.20 8.20 -8.34
C ALA A 12 2.62 8.15 -6.92
N LEU A 13 1.29 8.05 -6.79
CA LEU A 13 0.61 7.88 -5.50
C LEU A 13 0.99 6.55 -4.83
N TYR A 14 1.12 5.47 -5.60
CA TYR A 14 1.61 4.19 -5.08
C TYR A 14 3.03 4.30 -4.52
N LEU A 15 3.93 4.96 -5.23
CA LEU A 15 5.33 5.14 -4.79
C LEU A 15 5.42 5.98 -3.52
N GLU A 16 4.61 7.05 -3.42
CA GLU A 16 4.47 7.84 -2.19
C GLU A 16 4.01 6.98 -1.02
N LEU A 17 2.95 6.18 -1.22
CA LEU A 17 2.43 5.26 -0.21
C LEU A 17 3.49 4.24 0.21
N ARG A 18 4.19 3.63 -0.75
CA ARG A 18 5.24 2.63 -0.48
C ARG A 18 6.35 3.22 0.38
N ARG A 19 6.80 4.45 0.07
CA ARG A 19 7.81 5.15 0.88
C ARG A 19 7.32 5.36 2.32
N GLY A 20 6.09 5.84 2.49
CA GLY A 20 5.50 6.05 3.81
C GLY A 20 5.37 4.75 4.61
N VAL A 21 4.86 3.69 3.98
CA VAL A 21 4.72 2.37 4.61
C VAL A 21 6.09 1.80 5.01
N GLN A 22 7.10 1.90 4.14
CA GLN A 22 8.45 1.42 4.43
C GLN A 22 9.04 2.06 5.69
N ALA A 23 8.80 3.36 5.90
CA ALA A 23 9.27 4.08 7.08
C ALA A 23 8.57 3.64 8.38
N LEU A 24 7.40 3.02 8.29
CA LEU A 24 6.60 2.55 9.42
C LEU A 24 6.74 1.04 9.68
N LEU A 25 7.54 0.32 8.86
CA LEU A 25 7.73 -1.11 9.03
C LEU A 25 8.50 -1.42 10.31
N THR A 26 7.98 -2.37 11.06
CA THR A 26 8.64 -3.05 12.16
C THR A 26 8.68 -4.55 11.88
N THR A 27 9.42 -5.32 12.68
CA THR A 27 9.51 -6.78 12.55
C THR A 27 8.15 -7.49 12.62
N ASN A 28 7.17 -6.90 13.32
CA ASN A 28 5.85 -7.49 13.51
C ASN A 28 4.75 -6.85 12.64
N THR A 29 5.09 -5.93 11.75
CA THR A 29 4.11 -5.29 10.88
C THR A 29 3.49 -6.31 9.92
N ARG A 30 2.17 -6.19 9.69
CA ARG A 30 1.41 -6.97 8.71
C ARG A 30 0.61 -6.00 7.84
N LEU A 31 0.55 -6.29 6.55
CA LEU A 31 -0.27 -5.54 5.60
C LEU A 31 -1.60 -6.25 5.42
N VAL A 32 -2.69 -5.49 5.55
CA VAL A 32 -4.05 -5.99 5.34
C VAL A 32 -4.80 -4.98 4.49
N GLY A 33 -5.41 -5.44 3.42
CA GLY A 33 -6.24 -4.62 2.54
C GLY A 33 -7.74 -4.81 2.81
N VAL A 34 -8.49 -3.71 2.79
CA VAL A 34 -9.97 -3.73 2.82
C VAL A 34 -10.50 -3.82 1.38
N THR A 35 -11.56 -4.60 1.14
CA THR A 35 -12.10 -5.01 -0.18
C THR A 35 -12.22 -3.95 -1.30
N SER A 36 -12.39 -4.44 -2.56
CA SER A 36 -12.54 -3.73 -3.85
C SER A 36 -11.30 -3.03 -4.46
N GLY A 37 -10.30 -2.67 -3.65
CA GLY A 37 -9.02 -2.14 -4.15
C GLY A 37 -7.86 -2.21 -3.15
N GLY A 38 -8.16 -2.15 -1.84
CA GLY A 38 -7.13 -2.20 -0.79
C GLY A 38 -6.41 -3.55 -0.71
N ALA A 39 -7.09 -4.66 -0.99
CA ALA A 39 -6.50 -6.01 -1.00
C ALA A 39 -5.36 -6.11 -2.02
N TRP A 40 -5.61 -5.71 -3.27
CA TRP A 40 -4.59 -5.69 -4.33
C TRP A 40 -3.40 -4.79 -3.98
N LEU A 41 -3.68 -3.62 -3.37
CA LEU A 41 -2.65 -2.68 -2.98
C LEU A 41 -1.75 -3.24 -1.86
N ALA A 42 -2.34 -3.94 -0.89
CA ALA A 42 -1.63 -4.61 0.19
C ALA A 42 -0.74 -5.74 -0.35
N GLU A 43 -1.26 -6.57 -1.27
CA GLU A 43 -0.48 -7.62 -1.95
C GLU A 43 0.70 -7.04 -2.75
N ARG A 44 0.46 -5.96 -3.48
CA ARG A 44 1.51 -5.27 -4.24
C ARG A 44 2.59 -4.71 -3.32
N LEU A 45 2.21 -4.03 -2.23
CA LEU A 45 3.15 -3.53 -1.22
C LEU A 45 3.95 -4.65 -0.56
N GLN A 46 3.31 -5.77 -0.20
CA GLN A 46 3.96 -6.94 0.40
C GLN A 46 5.11 -7.44 -0.48
N ARG A 47 4.85 -7.58 -1.80
CA ARG A 47 5.85 -8.02 -2.78
C ARG A 47 6.97 -7.00 -2.97
N ASP A 48 6.63 -5.74 -3.17
CA ASP A 48 7.61 -4.68 -3.46
C ASP A 48 8.53 -4.37 -2.27
N LEU A 49 8.00 -4.52 -1.04
CA LEU A 49 8.76 -4.36 0.20
C LEU A 49 9.44 -5.65 0.66
N LYS A 50 9.27 -6.76 -0.09
CA LYS A 50 9.85 -8.08 0.20
C LYS A 50 9.55 -8.57 1.62
N LEU A 51 8.32 -8.34 2.07
CA LEU A 51 7.89 -8.79 3.39
C LEU A 51 7.67 -10.31 3.39
N PRO A 52 8.00 -11.01 4.49
CA PRO A 52 7.73 -12.43 4.60
C PRO A 52 6.22 -12.70 4.69
N GLY A 53 5.77 -13.79 4.06
CA GLY A 53 4.37 -14.20 4.04
C GLY A 53 3.51 -13.37 3.08
N GLU A 54 2.19 -13.54 3.19
CA GLU A 54 1.20 -12.93 2.31
C GLU A 54 0.44 -11.78 2.98
N ALA A 55 -0.06 -10.85 2.17
CA ALA A 55 -0.94 -9.79 2.66
C ALA A 55 -2.31 -10.38 3.07
N GLY A 56 -2.89 -9.83 4.13
CA GLY A 56 -4.26 -10.17 4.53
C GLY A 56 -5.30 -9.41 3.70
N ALA A 57 -6.51 -9.96 3.61
CA ALA A 57 -7.67 -9.27 3.06
C ALA A 57 -8.84 -9.38 4.05
N ILE A 58 -9.54 -8.27 4.28
CA ILE A 58 -10.75 -8.23 5.10
C ILE A 58 -11.88 -7.53 4.34
N SER A 59 -13.11 -8.00 4.55
CA SER A 59 -14.33 -7.36 4.06
C SER A 59 -14.97 -6.52 5.17
N SER A 60 -15.54 -5.37 4.79
CA SER A 60 -16.52 -4.67 5.62
C SER A 60 -17.89 -5.32 5.55
#